data_AF-A0A4Q5K5W5-F1
#
_entry.id   AF-A0A4Q5K5W5-F1
#
_cell.length_a   1.000
_cell.length_b   1.000
_cell.length_c   1.000
_cell.angle_alpha   90.00
_cell.angle_beta   90.00
_cell.angle_gamma   90.00
#
_symmetry.space_group_name_H-M   'P 1'
#
loop_
_entity.id
_entity.type
_entity.pdbx_description
1 polymer ?
#
loop_
_entity_poly.entity_id
_entity_poly.type
_entity_poly.pdbx_seq_one_letter_code
_entity_poly.pdbx_strand_id
1 'polypeptide(L)'
;YVFTSRDSGSNNKRVDSHISRSACSQVAASVKEALNETRSKKGLRAISYSLHSTRKTAGYLLFSATNNIEVVAEFLKHENSTTTRRYIGLDDDENQRSFDILSQALS
;
A
#
# COMPACT_ATOMS: atom_id res chain seq x y z
N TYR A 1 10.75 -19.97 10.82
CA TYR A 1 12.09 -20.28 11.37
C TYR A 1 12.97 -19.05 11.22
N VAL A 2 13.33 -18.39 12.33
CA VAL A 2 14.33 -17.31 12.35
C VAL A 2 15.35 -17.72 13.40
N PHE A 3 16.56 -18.05 12.96
CA PHE A 3 17.69 -18.34 13.83
C PHE A 3 18.11 -17.03 14.52
N THR A 4 17.95 -16.96 15.84
CA THR A 4 18.71 -16.02 16.65
C THR A 4 19.50 -16.82 17.67
N SER A 5 20.80 -16.98 17.42
CA SER A 5 21.73 -17.51 18.41
C SER A 5 21.80 -16.54 19.58
N ARG A 6 21.58 -17.08 20.78
CA ARG A 6 21.59 -16.36 22.04
C ARG A 6 23.03 -16.27 22.54
N ASP A 7 23.79 -15.33 22.01
CA ASP A 7 25.15 -15.08 22.47
C ASP A 7 25.13 -14.21 23.74
N SER A 8 25.73 -14.74 24.79
CA SER A 8 25.71 -14.21 26.14
C SER A 8 27.02 -13.48 26.40
N GLY A 9 26.98 -12.15 26.49
CA GLY A 9 28.08 -11.34 26.99
C GLY A 9 28.74 -10.42 25.95
N SER A 10 28.27 -9.18 25.87
CA SER A 10 29.10 -8.00 25.62
C SER A 10 28.27 -6.75 25.89
N ASN A 11 28.71 -5.94 26.84
CA ASN A 11 28.10 -4.66 27.23
C ASN A 11 28.45 -3.57 26.19
N ASN A 12 28.24 -3.85 24.91
CA ASN A 12 28.26 -2.85 23.86
C ASN A 12 26.81 -2.53 23.53
N LYS A 13 26.34 -1.30 23.77
CA LYS A 13 25.01 -0.86 23.36
C LYS A 13 24.89 -1.13 21.86
N ARG A 14 24.25 -2.25 21.51
CA ARG A 14 23.88 -2.57 20.14
C ARG A 14 22.99 -1.42 19.71
N VAL A 15 23.52 -0.52 18.90
CA VAL A 15 22.71 0.44 18.16
C VAL A 15 21.82 -0.45 17.31
N ASP A 16 20.60 -0.72 17.77
CA ASP A 16 19.66 -1.53 17.01
C ASP A 16 19.53 -0.87 15.64
N SER A 17 20.05 -1.57 14.63
CA SER A 17 20.40 -1.07 13.31
C SER A 17 19.17 -0.85 12.40
N HIS A 18 18.01 -0.57 12.99
CA HIS A 18 16.73 -0.53 12.30
C HIS A 18 16.24 0.92 12.21
N ILE A 19 15.81 1.31 11.00
CA ILE A 19 15.18 2.61 10.77
C ILE A 19 13.91 2.68 11.60
N SER A 20 13.76 3.73 12.40
CA SER A 20 12.58 3.91 13.23
C SER A 20 11.34 4.19 12.39
N ARG A 21 10.17 3.81 12.90
CA ARG A 21 8.87 4.14 12.26
C ARG A 21 8.70 5.66 12.07
N SER A 22 9.20 6.47 13.02
CA SER A 22 9.16 7.92 12.91
C SER A 22 10.03 8.44 11.77
N ALA A 23 11.23 7.90 11.59
CA ALA A 23 12.10 8.25 10.46
C ALA A 23 11.43 7.92 9.11
N CYS A 24 10.84 6.73 8.97
CA CYS A 24 10.07 6.39 7.75
C CYS A 24 8.89 7.37 7.52
N SER A 25 8.19 7.76 8.59
CA SER A 25 7.09 8.71 8.51
C SER A 25 7.54 10.11 8.09
N GLN A 26 8.71 10.55 8.56
CA GLN A 26 9.31 11.83 8.17
C GLN A 26 9.66 11.84 6.68
N VAL A 27 10.28 10.78 6.18
CA VAL A 27 10.57 10.64 4.74
C VAL A 27 9.29 10.73 3.91
N ALA A 28 8.22 10.03 4.33
CA ALA A 28 6.94 10.10 3.63
C ALA A 28 6.31 11.50 3.67
N ALA A 29 6.51 12.25 4.76
CA ALA A 29 6.05 13.64 4.87
C ALA A 29 6.83 14.56 3.90
N SER A 30 8.15 14.44 3.84
CA SER A 30 8.97 15.22 2.89
C SER A 30 8.59 14.93 1.44
N VAL A 31 8.33 13.66 1.09
CA VAL A 31 7.85 13.30 -0.25
C VAL A 31 6.48 13.92 -0.53
N LYS A 32 5.56 13.89 0.45
CA LYS A 32 4.23 14.52 0.32
C LYS A 32 4.35 16.03 0.06
N GLU A 33 5.23 16.72 0.77
CA GLU A 33 5.48 18.16 0.61
C GLU A 33 5.99 18.47 -0.80
N ALA A 34 7.06 17.79 -1.24
CA ALA A 34 7.62 17.98 -2.59
C ALA A 34 6.60 17.71 -3.71
N LEU A 35 5.75 16.68 -3.55
CA LEU A 35 4.67 16.38 -4.49
C LEU A 35 3.63 17.51 -4.52
N ASN A 36 3.22 18.01 -3.36
CA ASN A 36 2.20 19.04 -3.27
C ASN A 36 2.71 20.40 -3.78
N GLU A 37 3.97 20.73 -3.58
CA GLU A 37 4.60 21.91 -4.19
C GLU A 37 4.55 21.83 -5.73
N THR A 38 4.94 20.68 -6.28
CA THR A 38 4.93 20.46 -7.73
C THR A 38 3.51 20.54 -8.31
N ARG A 39 2.53 20.02 -7.58
CA ARG A 39 1.11 20.10 -7.96
C ARG A 39 0.58 21.53 -7.88
N SER A 40 0.92 22.26 -6.83
CA SER A 40 0.53 23.66 -6.65
C SER A 40 1.02 24.54 -7.80
N LYS A 41 2.28 24.36 -8.24
CA LYS A 41 2.84 25.05 -9.42
C LYS A 41 2.07 24.79 -10.71
N LYS A 42 1.37 23.65 -10.81
CA LYS A 42 0.52 23.27 -11.94
C LYS A 42 -0.97 23.62 -11.74
N GLY A 43 -1.32 24.32 -10.65
CA GLY A 43 -2.71 24.62 -10.29
C GLY A 43 -3.52 23.39 -9.86
N LEU A 44 -2.87 22.29 -9.50
CA LEU A 44 -3.52 21.05 -9.06
C LEU A 44 -3.74 21.05 -7.54
N ARG A 45 -4.85 20.43 -7.13
CA ARG A 45 -5.17 20.24 -5.70
C ARG A 45 -4.11 19.36 -5.02
N ALA A 46 -3.86 19.69 -3.75
CA ALA A 46 -3.00 18.91 -2.87
C ALA A 46 -3.55 17.49 -2.68
N ILE A 47 -2.64 16.53 -2.50
CA ILE A 47 -2.95 15.13 -2.27
C ILE A 47 -2.54 14.70 -0.86
N SER A 48 -3.29 13.75 -0.32
CA SER A 48 -2.90 13.03 0.89
C SER A 48 -2.01 11.85 0.51
N TYR A 49 -0.74 11.92 0.91
CA TYR A 49 0.25 10.86 0.68
C TYR A 49 0.84 10.39 2.01
N SER A 50 1.00 9.07 2.16
CA SER A 50 1.63 8.42 3.31
C SER A 50 2.25 7.07 2.90
N LEU A 51 2.98 6.43 3.82
CA LEU A 51 3.45 5.05 3.65
C LEU A 51 2.32 4.04 3.37
N HIS A 52 1.11 4.32 3.84
CA HIS A 52 -0.02 3.45 3.55
C HIS A 52 -0.52 3.61 2.11
N SER A 53 -0.36 4.81 1.53
CA SER A 53 -0.66 5.06 0.12
C SER A 53 0.22 4.21 -0.79
N THR A 54 1.50 4.04 -0.47
CA THR A 54 2.40 3.17 -1.27
C THR A 54 1.98 1.71 -1.21
N ARG A 55 1.54 1.22 -0.04
CA ARG A 55 1.01 -0.14 0.12
C ARG A 55 -0.24 -0.36 -0.74
N LYS A 56 -1.15 0.62 -0.80
CA LYS A 56 -2.32 0.58 -1.70
C LYS A 56 -1.92 0.52 -3.16
N THR A 57 -1.01 1.40 -3.59
CA THR A 57 -0.50 1.41 -4.97
C THR A 57 0.15 0.09 -5.36
N ALA A 58 0.97 -0.50 -4.49
CA ALA A 58 1.58 -1.80 -4.75
C ALA A 58 0.54 -2.92 -4.91
N GLY A 59 -0.48 -2.95 -4.04
CA GLY A 59 -1.59 -3.90 -4.17
C GLY A 59 -2.36 -3.74 -5.48
N TYR A 60 -2.63 -2.49 -5.88
CA TYR A 60 -3.32 -2.20 -7.14
C TYR A 60 -2.51 -2.66 -8.35
N LEU A 61 -1.21 -2.34 -8.41
CA LEU A 61 -0.33 -2.76 -9.51
C LEU A 61 -0.25 -4.28 -9.63
N LEU A 62 -0.19 -4.98 -8.51
CA LEU A 62 -0.20 -6.45 -8.50
C LEU A 62 -1.53 -7.01 -9.00
N PHE A 63 -2.65 -6.39 -8.62
CA PHE A 63 -3.96 -6.75 -9.14
C PHE A 63 -4.03 -6.52 -10.65
N SER A 64 -3.62 -5.35 -11.15
CA SER A 64 -3.65 -5.03 -12.59
C SER A 64 -2.79 -5.99 -13.43
N ALA A 65 -1.72 -6.55 -12.87
CA ALA A 65 -0.84 -7.49 -13.56
C ALA A 65 -1.37 -8.94 -13.54
N THR A 66 -2.03 -9.35 -12.45
CA THR A 66 -2.42 -10.75 -12.24
C THR A 66 -3.91 -11.01 -12.43
N ASN A 67 -4.73 -9.96 -12.34
CA ASN A 67 -6.19 -10.02 -12.21
C ASN A 67 -6.67 -11.00 -11.11
N ASN A 68 -5.84 -11.21 -10.08
CA ASN A 68 -6.10 -12.20 -9.04
C ASN A 68 -6.06 -11.55 -7.65
N ILE A 69 -7.23 -11.46 -7.02
CA ILE A 69 -7.39 -10.85 -5.70
C ILE A 69 -6.74 -11.66 -4.57
N GLU A 70 -6.63 -12.99 -4.72
CA GLU A 70 -6.05 -13.88 -3.71
C GLU A 70 -4.54 -13.66 -3.62
N VAL A 71 -3.88 -13.51 -4.77
CA VAL A 71 -2.45 -13.16 -4.85
C VAL A 71 -2.17 -11.84 -4.15
N VAL A 72 -3.06 -10.85 -4.33
CA VAL A 72 -2.96 -9.55 -3.65
C VAL A 72 -3.21 -9.67 -2.16
N ALA A 73 -4.20 -10.47 -1.74
CA ALA A 73 -4.49 -10.71 -0.33
C ALA A 73 -3.32 -11.40 0.38
N GLU A 74 -2.68 -12.38 -0.27
CA GLU A 74 -1.50 -13.07 0.26
C GLU A 74 -0.29 -12.13 0.36
N PHE A 75 -0.07 -11.29 -0.66
CA PHE A 75 0.99 -10.26 -0.67
C PHE A 75 0.78 -9.23 0.45
N LEU A 76 -0.45 -8.75 0.61
CA LEU A 76 -0.81 -7.78 1.65
C LEU A 76 -1.02 -8.43 3.03
N LYS A 77 -0.95 -9.76 3.15
CA LYS A 77 -1.21 -10.52 4.38
C LYS A 77 -2.57 -10.14 5.00
N HIS A 78 -3.58 -10.00 4.16
CA HIS A 78 -4.95 -9.76 4.61
C HIS A 78 -5.70 -11.08 4.73
N GLU A 79 -6.41 -11.27 5.83
CA GLU A 79 -7.25 -12.45 6.06
C GLU A 79 -8.63 -12.35 5.38
N ASN A 80 -9.01 -11.14 4.96
CA ASN A 80 -10.33 -10.86 4.39
C ASN A 80 -10.21 -10.15 3.04
N SER A 81 -10.89 -10.70 2.02
CA SER A 81 -10.96 -10.15 0.67
C SER A 81 -11.58 -8.75 0.63
N THR A 82 -12.49 -8.41 1.55
CA THR A 82 -13.06 -7.06 1.67
C THR A 82 -12.01 -6.03 2.04
N THR A 83 -11.08 -6.35 2.93
CA THR A 83 -9.95 -5.46 3.26
C THR A 83 -9.05 -5.27 2.05
N THR A 84 -8.81 -6.33 1.28
CA THR A 84 -8.02 -6.27 0.05
C THR A 84 -8.68 -5.41 -1.02
N ARG A 85 -9.97 -5.61 -1.31
CA ARG A 85 -10.74 -4.81 -2.30
C ARG A 85 -10.70 -3.32 -1.98
N ARG A 86 -10.91 -2.94 -0.71
CA ARG A 86 -10.77 -1.55 -0.26
C ARG A 86 -9.37 -0.97 -0.46
N TYR A 87 -8.33 -1.78 -0.31
CA TYR A 87 -6.95 -1.34 -0.50
C TYR A 87 -6.60 -1.07 -1.96
N ILE A 88 -7.22 -1.79 -2.89
CA ILE A 88 -7.02 -1.61 -4.34
C ILE A 88 -8.10 -0.75 -5.00
N GLY A 89 -9.09 -0.27 -4.24
CA GLY A 89 -10.11 0.67 -4.70
C GLY A 89 -11.23 0.04 -5.53
N LEU A 90 -11.49 -1.26 -5.36
CA LEU A 90 -12.50 -2.01 -6.12
C LEU A 90 -13.93 -1.92 -5.56
N ASP A 91 -14.19 -1.11 -4.54
CA ASP A 91 -15.39 -1.31 -3.72
C ASP A 91 -16.71 -0.96 -4.45
N ASP A 92 -16.76 0.01 -5.38
CA ASP A 92 -18.05 0.48 -5.93
C ASP A 92 -18.11 0.58 -7.48
N ASP A 93 -17.16 1.25 -8.14
CA ASP A 93 -17.26 1.54 -9.58
C ASP A 93 -17.08 0.30 -10.48
N GLU A 94 -16.23 -0.66 -10.07
CA GLU A 94 -15.99 -1.87 -10.87
C GLU A 94 -17.10 -2.91 -10.76
N ASN A 95 -17.76 -2.98 -9.59
CA ASN A 95 -18.95 -3.82 -9.43
C ASN A 95 -20.07 -3.33 -10.35
N GLN A 96 -20.30 -2.01 -10.38
CA GLN A 96 -21.30 -1.42 -11.27
C GLN A 96 -20.97 -1.71 -12.75
N ARG A 97 -19.72 -1.51 -13.18
CA ARG A 97 -19.29 -1.85 -14.54
C ARG A 97 -19.48 -3.33 -14.87
N SER A 98 -19.22 -4.22 -13.92
CA SER A 98 -19.40 -5.66 -14.13
C SER A 98 -20.88 -6.02 -14.32
N PHE A 99 -21.77 -5.40 -13.55
CA PHE A 99 -23.22 -5.54 -13.75
C PHE A 99 -23.69 -4.96 -15.09
N ASP A 100 -23.17 -3.82 -15.50
CA ASP A 100 -23.51 -3.19 -16.78
C ASP A 100 -23.08 -4.06 -17.97
N ILE A 101 -21.89 -4.67 -17.90
CA ILE A 101 -21.39 -5.61 -18.93
C ILE A 101 -22.28 -6.86 -19.00
N LEU A 102 -22.63 -7.46 -17.86
CA LEU A 102 -23.52 -8.62 -17.82
C LEU A 102 -24.92 -8.29 -18.33
N SER A 103 -25.46 -7.12 -17.98
CA SER A 103 -26.74 -6.61 -18.48
C SER A 103 -26.75 -6.49 -20.01
N GLN A 104 -25.66 -6.01 -20.61
CA GLN A 104 -25.54 -5.90 -22.07
C GLN A 104 -25.36 -7.26 -22.74
N ALA A 105 -24.65 -8.20 -22.12
CA ALA A 105 -24.43 -9.53 -22.68
C ALA A 105 -25.69 -10.43 -22.63
N LEU A 106 -26.63 -10.12 -21.73
CA LEU A 106 -27.87 -10.87 -21.52
C LEU A 106 -29.11 -10.22 -22.16
N SER A 107 -28.97 -9.03 -22.78
CA SER A 107 -30.00 -8.38 -23.60
C SER A 107 -29.81 -8.70 -25.08
#